data_AF-A0AAN9D4K8-F1
#
_entry.id   AF-A0AAN9D4K8-F1
#
_cell.length_a   1.000
_cell.length_b   1.000
_cell.length_c   1.000
_cell.angle_alpha   90.00
_cell.angle_beta   90.00
_cell.angle_gamma   90.00
#
_symmetry.space_group_name_H-M   'P 1'
#
loop_
_entity.id
_entity.type
_entity.pdbx_description
1 polymer ?
#
loop_
_entity_poly.entity_id
_entity_poly.type
_entity_poly.pdbx_seq_one_letter_code
_entity_poly.pdbx_strand_id
1 'polypeptide(L)'
;MMLIRRLEEEQSILVKEMSQHIMSLRKEIKGAEKLKENIRMGYFGDMSEDAAAGLKSVLMRRSSALESLCQQAVSMYSAIVDDLQIQDTECRTDTDDEYDLSGPESEED
;
A
#
# COMPACT_ATOMS: atom_id res chain seq x y z
N MET A 1 31.49 -15.61 14.88
CA MET A 1 30.46 -15.97 13.87
C MET A 1 29.03 -15.63 14.29
N MET A 2 28.61 -15.78 15.55
CA MET A 2 27.23 -15.45 15.96
C MET A 2 26.83 -13.98 15.75
N LEU A 3 27.74 -13.02 16.00
CA LEU A 3 27.44 -11.59 15.86
C LEU A 3 27.17 -11.16 14.41
N ILE A 4 27.87 -11.77 13.44
CA ILE A 4 27.67 -11.47 12.01
C ILE A 4 26.31 -11.98 11.55
N ARG A 5 25.94 -13.22 11.92
CA ARG A 5 24.61 -13.77 11.59
C ARG A 5 23.49 -12.95 12.22
N ARG A 6 23.67 -12.48 13.47
CA ARG A 6 22.67 -11.64 14.11
C ARG A 6 22.50 -10.31 13.38
N LEU A 7 23.59 -9.70 12.92
CA LEU A 7 23.52 -8.47 12.12
C LEU A 7 22.77 -8.70 10.80
N GLU A 8 23.07 -9.78 10.08
CA GLU A 8 22.37 -10.16 8.83
C GLU A 8 20.87 -10.40 9.07
N GLU A 9 20.49 -11.05 10.18
CA GLU A 9 19.09 -11.24 10.58
C GLU A 9 18.37 -9.91 10.81
N GLU A 10 18.95 -9.00 11.59
CA GLU A 10 18.37 -7.68 11.88
C GLU A 10 18.22 -6.84 10.60
N GLN A 11 19.21 -6.89 9.69
CA GLN A 11 19.13 -6.24 8.39
C GLN A 11 17.99 -6.81 7.53
N SER A 12 17.82 -8.14 7.52
CA SER A 12 16.72 -8.79 6.79
C SER A 12 15.35 -8.41 7.35
N ILE A 13 15.21 -8.35 8.68
CA ILE A 13 13.97 -7.91 9.34
C ILE A 13 13.66 -6.46 8.96
N LEU A 14 14.65 -5.57 9.05
CA LEU A 14 14.50 -4.16 8.71
C LEU A 14 14.02 -3.97 7.27
N VAL A 15 14.63 -4.66 6.30
CA VAL A 15 14.21 -4.61 4.89
C VAL A 15 12.77 -5.07 4.74
N LYS A 16 12.38 -6.18 5.38
CA LYS A 16 11.00 -6.69 5.34
C LYS A 16 9.99 -5.69 5.89
N GLU A 17 10.27 -5.08 7.03
CA GLU A 17 9.39 -4.09 7.65
C GLU A 17 9.24 -2.83 6.78
N MET A 18 10.36 -2.32 6.23
CA MET A 18 10.35 -1.17 5.31
C MET A 18 9.55 -1.47 4.04
N SER A 19 9.77 -2.65 3.43
CA SER A 19 9.01 -3.10 2.26
C SER A 19 7.52 -3.26 2.56
N GLN A 20 7.17 -3.87 3.71
CA GLN A 20 5.78 -4.04 4.13
C GLN A 20 5.08 -2.69 4.31
N HIS A 21 5.76 -1.72 4.92
CA HIS A 21 5.20 -0.38 5.08
C HIS A 21 4.95 0.30 3.73
N ILE A 22 5.91 0.25 2.79
CA ILE A 22 5.71 0.79 1.42
C ILE A 22 4.54 0.08 0.72
N MET A 23 4.45 -1.24 0.84
CA MET A 23 3.33 -2.01 0.25
C MET A 23 1.98 -1.60 0.85
N SER A 24 1.91 -1.38 2.17
CA SER A 24 0.70 -0.90 2.83
C SER A 24 0.26 0.47 2.30
N LEU A 25 1.19 1.42 2.18
CA LEU A 25 0.90 2.75 1.61
C LEU A 25 0.40 2.65 0.17
N ARG A 26 1.04 1.83 -0.67
CA ARG A 26 0.60 1.60 -2.06
C ARG A 26 -0.79 0.96 -2.14
N LYS A 27 -1.11 0.05 -1.22
CA LYS A 27 -2.44 -0.57 -1.12
C LYS A 27 -3.51 0.47 -0.79
N GLU A 28 -3.24 1.36 0.16
CA GLU A 28 -4.16 2.46 0.49
C GLU A 28 -4.36 3.44 -0.67
N ILE A 29 -3.29 3.81 -1.37
CA ILE A 29 -3.36 4.67 -2.58
C ILE A 29 -4.27 4.02 -3.62
N LYS A 30 -4.05 2.73 -3.92
CA LYS A 30 -4.88 1.98 -4.88
C LYS A 30 -6.36 1.93 -4.44
N GLY A 31 -6.62 1.80 -3.14
CA GLY A 31 -7.97 1.84 -2.59
C GLY A 31 -8.65 3.19 -2.78
N ALA A 32 -7.93 4.28 -2.53
CA ALA A 32 -8.44 5.64 -2.74
C ALA A 32 -8.74 5.92 -4.22
N GLU A 33 -7.85 5.51 -5.14
CA GLU A 33 -8.07 5.66 -6.58
C GLU A 33 -9.26 4.84 -7.09
N LYS A 34 -9.42 3.60 -6.59
CA LYS A 34 -10.60 2.77 -6.92
C LYS A 34 -11.90 3.47 -6.51
N LEU A 35 -11.94 4.04 -5.30
CA LEU A 35 -13.14 4.73 -4.83
C LEU A 35 -13.41 6.03 -5.62
N LYS A 36 -12.36 6.76 -6.01
CA LYS A 36 -12.49 7.92 -6.90
C LYS A 36 -13.08 7.56 -8.26
N GLU A 37 -12.65 6.43 -8.84
CA GLU A 37 -13.17 5.97 -10.12
C GLU A 37 -14.63 5.51 -10.00
N ASN A 38 -15.00 4.83 -8.91
CA ASN A 38 -16.40 4.50 -8.63
C ASN A 38 -17.30 5.73 -8.59
N ILE A 39 -16.86 6.81 -7.92
CA ILE A 39 -17.60 8.08 -7.89
C ILE A 39 -17.73 8.68 -9.30
N ARG A 40 -16.65 8.64 -10.08
CA ARG A 40 -16.64 9.14 -11.47
C ARG A 40 -17.63 8.37 -12.36
N MET A 41 -17.76 7.06 -12.16
CA MET A 41 -18.65 6.20 -12.92
C MET A 41 -20.11 6.22 -12.42
N GLY A 42 -20.42 6.99 -11.37
CA GLY A 42 -21.78 7.05 -10.81
C GLY A 42 -22.12 5.92 -9.82
N TYR A 43 -21.15 5.09 -9.44
CA TYR A 43 -21.32 3.97 -8.51
C TYR A 43 -21.23 4.43 -7.05
N PHE A 44 -22.14 5.30 -6.62
CA PHE A 44 -22.20 5.83 -5.25
C PHE A 44 -23.52 5.54 -4.52
N GLY A 45 -24.36 4.65 -5.07
CA GLY A 45 -25.64 4.25 -4.47
C GLY A 45 -26.62 5.42 -4.39
N ASP A 46 -27.36 5.51 -3.28
CA ASP A 46 -28.35 6.58 -3.04
C ASP A 46 -27.73 7.92 -2.56
N MET A 47 -26.42 8.11 -2.76
CA MET A 47 -25.73 9.32 -2.33
C MET A 47 -26.10 10.50 -3.23
N SER A 48 -26.36 11.67 -2.64
CA SER A 48 -26.60 12.90 -3.41
C SER A 48 -25.32 13.38 -4.13
N GLU A 49 -25.48 14.17 -5.19
CA GLU A 49 -24.36 14.74 -5.95
C GLU A 49 -23.42 15.57 -5.06
N ASP A 50 -23.96 16.36 -4.13
CA ASP A 50 -23.18 17.17 -3.19
C ASP A 50 -22.33 16.29 -2.25
N ALA A 51 -22.91 15.19 -1.76
CA ALA A 51 -22.19 14.25 -0.91
C ALA A 51 -21.10 13.51 -1.71
N ALA A 52 -21.37 13.14 -2.96
CA ALA A 52 -20.37 12.54 -3.85
C ALA A 52 -19.21 13.51 -4.16
N ALA A 53 -19.50 14.80 -4.37
CA ALA A 53 -18.50 15.84 -4.58
C ALA A 53 -17.62 16.06 -3.32
N GLY A 54 -18.26 16.10 -2.14
CA GLY A 54 -17.56 16.17 -0.85
C GLY A 54 -16.62 14.98 -0.64
N LEU A 55 -17.11 13.76 -0.88
CA LEU A 55 -16.32 12.54 -0.78
C LEU A 55 -15.13 12.54 -1.76
N LYS A 56 -15.35 12.94 -3.01
CA LYS A 56 -14.28 13.08 -4.01
C LYS A 56 -13.19 14.04 -3.54
N SER A 57 -13.55 15.18 -2.96
CA SER A 57 -12.59 16.17 -2.42
C SER A 57 -11.77 15.59 -1.26
N VAL A 58 -12.40 14.85 -0.36
CA VAL A 58 -11.71 14.15 0.74
C VAL A 58 -10.74 13.10 0.18
N LEU A 59 -11.16 12.31 -0.81
CA LEU A 59 -10.31 11.29 -1.42
C LEU A 59 -9.12 11.89 -2.16
N MET A 60 -9.30 13.00 -2.90
CA MET A 60 -8.19 13.69 -3.56
C MET A 60 -7.12 14.15 -2.57
N ARG A 61 -7.54 14.75 -1.44
CA ARG A 61 -6.61 15.15 -0.37
C ARG A 61 -5.91 13.94 0.25
N ARG A 62 -6.66 12.86 0.50
CA ARG A 62 -6.10 11.62 1.06
C ARG A 62 -5.09 10.99 0.10
N SER A 63 -5.41 10.83 -1.19
CA SER A 63 -4.47 10.30 -2.19
C SER A 63 -3.17 11.09 -2.21
N SER A 64 -3.24 12.42 -2.27
CA SER A 64 -2.04 13.27 -2.29
C SER A 64 -1.18 13.14 -1.03
N ALA A 65 -1.81 13.06 0.15
CA ALA A 65 -1.09 12.84 1.40
C ALA A 65 -0.41 11.47 1.44
N LEU A 66 -1.11 10.41 1.00
CA LEU A 66 -0.55 9.05 0.93
C LEU A 66 0.58 8.94 -0.08
N GLU A 67 0.46 9.57 -1.25
CA GLU A 67 1.53 9.64 -2.25
C GLU A 67 2.78 10.33 -1.69
N SER A 68 2.60 11.47 -0.99
CA SER A 68 3.69 12.19 -0.34
C SER A 68 4.38 11.34 0.73
N LEU A 69 3.60 10.65 1.59
CA LEU A 69 4.13 9.74 2.60
C LEU A 69 4.86 8.55 1.98
N CYS A 70 4.32 7.96 0.91
CA CYS A 70 4.96 6.86 0.20
C CYS A 70 6.29 7.29 -0.42
N GLN A 71 6.34 8.46 -1.04
CA GLN A 71 7.57 9.00 -1.61
C GLN A 71 8.62 9.29 -0.53
N GLN A 72 8.19 9.85 0.60
CA GLN A 72 9.06 10.10 1.75
C GLN A 72 9.60 8.80 2.34
N ALA A 73 8.75 7.79 2.54
CA ALA A 73 9.14 6.48 3.05
C ALA A 73 10.16 5.81 2.14
N VAL A 74 9.91 5.77 0.82
CA VAL A 74 10.85 5.22 -0.16
C VAL A 74 12.20 5.94 -0.10
N SER A 75 12.19 7.28 -0.06
CA SER A 75 13.42 8.06 0.01
C SER A 75 14.21 7.81 1.30
N MET A 76 13.54 7.77 2.44
CA MET A 76 14.19 7.54 3.74
C MET A 76 14.74 6.11 3.85
N TYR A 77 13.97 5.11 3.41
CA TYR A 77 14.38 3.72 3.47
C TYR A 77 15.53 3.42 2.50
N SER A 78 15.54 4.04 1.32
CA SER A 78 16.70 3.97 0.42
C SER A 78 17.95 4.51 1.10
N ALA A 79 17.87 5.68 1.76
CA ALA A 79 19.02 6.25 2.46
C ALA A 79 19.51 5.38 3.62
N ILE A 80 18.61 4.72 4.35
CA ILE A 80 18.97 3.77 5.42
C ILE A 80 19.67 2.54 4.86
N VAL A 81 19.16 1.97 3.76
CA VAL A 81 19.78 0.82 3.08
C VAL A 81 21.19 1.17 2.60
N ASP A 82 21.36 2.37 2.03
CA ASP A 82 22.65 2.88 1.57
C ASP A 82 23.63 3.10 2.73
N ASP A 83 23.20 3.75 3.82
CA ASP A 83 24.04 4.05 4.99
C ASP A 83 24.49 2.77 5.72
N LEU A 84 23.59 1.80 5.83
CA LEU A 84 23.88 0.51 6.47
C LEU A 84 24.60 -0.48 5.55
N GLN A 85 24.86 -0.11 4.27
CA GLN A 85 25.46 -0.95 3.24
C GLN A 85 24.80 -2.34 3.16
N ILE A 86 23.47 -2.37 3.32
CA ILE A 86 22.71 -3.61 3.24
C ILE A 86 22.81 -4.09 1.80
N GLN A 87 23.48 -5.22 1.58
CA GLN A 87 23.48 -5.86 0.28
C GLN A 87 22.06 -6.30 -0.06
N ASP A 88 21.71 -6.32 -1.35
CA ASP A 88 20.45 -6.89 -1.85
C ASP A 88 20.33 -8.34 -1.35
N THR A 89 19.76 -8.48 -0.16
CA THR A 89 19.32 -9.76 0.38
C THR A 89 18.03 -10.01 -0.36
N GLU A 90 18.01 -11.02 -1.23
CA GLU A 90 16.86 -11.39 -2.04
C GLU A 90 15.60 -11.47 -1.16
N CYS A 91 14.87 -10.36 -1.07
CA CYS A 91 13.62 -10.29 -0.35
C CYS A 91 12.57 -10.84 -1.30
N ARG A 92 12.55 -12.17 -1.46
CA ARG A 92 11.37 -12.86 -2.00
C ARG A 92 10.23 -12.61 -1.02
N THR A 93 9.51 -11.52 -1.24
CA THR A 93 8.12 -11.47 -0.87
C THR A 93 7.43 -12.42 -1.84
N ASP A 94 7.26 -13.67 -1.44
CA ASP A 94 6.24 -14.56 -2.02
C ASP A 94 4.90 -13.87 -1.76
N THR A 95 4.52 -12.93 -2.62
CA THR A 95 3.14 -12.47 -2.74
C THR A 95 2.45 -13.37 -3.74
N ASP A 96 2.37 -14.65 -3.41
CA ASP A 96 1.18 -15.42 -3.74
C ASP A 96 0.10 -14.85 -2.82
N ASP A 97 -0.88 -14.18 -3.40
CA ASP A 97 -2.25 -14.02 -2.90
C ASP A 97 -3.06 -13.36 -4.04
N GLU A 98 -3.12 -14.08 -5.16
CA GLU A 98 -4.35 -14.14 -5.93
C GLU A 98 -5.45 -14.68 -5.01
N TYR A 99 -6.26 -13.81 -4.42
CA TYR A 99 -7.57 -14.22 -3.87
C TYR A 99 -8.66 -13.30 -4.40
N ASP A 100 -9.15 -13.72 -5.57
CA ASP A 100 -10.54 -14.17 -5.73
C ASP A 100 -11.62 -13.24 -5.16
N LEU A 101 -12.08 -12.35 -6.03
CA LEU A 101 -13.35 -11.65 -5.88
C LEU A 101 -14.49 -12.50 -6.50
N SER A 102 -14.65 -13.75 -6.08
CA SER A 102 -15.92 -14.46 -6.30
C SER A 102 -16.94 -13.85 -5.34
N GLY A 103 -17.78 -12.98 -5.91
CA GLY A 103 -18.93 -12.41 -5.22
C GLY A 103 -19.89 -13.50 -4.76
N PRO A 104 -20.74 -13.24 -3.76
CA PRO A 104 -21.77 -14.18 -3.39
C PRO A 104 -22.76 -14.24 -4.56
N GLU A 105 -22.81 -15.38 -5.27
CA GLU A 105 -23.99 -15.75 -6.05
C GLU A 105 -25.14 -15.80 -5.05
N SER A 106 -26.03 -14.80 -5.14
CA SER A 106 -27.30 -14.85 -4.43
C SER A 106 -28.15 -15.87 -5.14
N GLU A 107 -28.38 -17.01 -4.48
CA GLU A 107 -29.34 -18.01 -4.90
C GLU A 107 -30.73 -17.35 -4.98
N GLU A 108 -31.35 -17.42 -6.16
CA GLU A 108 -32.76 -17.15 -6.38
C GLU A 108 -33.57 -18.25 -5.68
N ASP A 109 -34.48 -17.85 -4.78
CA ASP A 109 -35.68 -18.59 -4.40
C ASP A 109 -36.90 -17.66 -4.52
#